data_AF-A0A0Q7DJC7-F1
#
_entry.id   AF-A0A0Q7DJC7-F1
#
_cell.length_a   1.000
_cell.length_b   1.000
_cell.length_c   1.000
_cell.angle_alpha   90.00
_cell.angle_beta   90.00
_cell.angle_gamma   90.00
#
_symmetry.space_group_name_H-M   'P 1'
#
loop_
_entity.id
_entity.type
_entity.pdbx_description
1 polymer ?
#
loop_
_entity_poly.entity_id
_entity_poly.type
_entity_poly.pdbx_seq_one_letter_code
_entity_poly.pdbx_strand_id
1 'polypeptide(L)'
;MRRLLPVLLTSLALAACEKPLTAPDNPGVCWRMAEGMNGKPDFRPIAPNIDTLENCAVRLEGLHMVTGQPTTGAFQGRFIYVTDEEISVASGAKAQRYRVFTPAQRQEVRKGIQTLLDREKAGG
;
A
#
# COMPACT_ATOMS: atom_id res chain seq x y z
N MET A 1 -23.42 19.15 -61.41
CA MET A 1 -24.13 18.73 -60.18
C MET A 1 -23.30 17.67 -59.47
N ARG A 2 -22.85 17.90 -58.24
CA ARG A 2 -22.57 16.82 -57.27
C ARG A 2 -22.56 17.40 -55.86
N ARG A 3 -23.60 17.08 -55.10
CA ARG A 3 -23.68 17.27 -53.64
C ARG A 3 -22.78 16.26 -52.92
N LEU A 4 -22.69 16.44 -51.60
CA LEU A 4 -22.36 15.50 -50.50
C LEU A 4 -21.00 15.80 -49.87
N LEU A 5 -20.78 15.82 -48.55
CA LEU A 5 -21.56 15.81 -47.30
C LEU A 5 -20.46 15.91 -46.20
N PRO A 6 -20.63 16.60 -45.06
CA PRO A 6 -19.53 16.81 -44.12
C PRO A 6 -19.21 15.52 -43.36
N VAL A 7 -17.94 15.11 -43.34
CA VAL A 7 -17.47 13.99 -42.52
C VAL A 7 -17.20 14.52 -41.10
N LEU A 8 -18.09 14.20 -40.17
CA LEU A 8 -17.84 14.29 -38.74
C LEU A 8 -16.67 13.36 -38.38
N LEU A 9 -15.51 13.93 -38.06
CA LEU A 9 -14.44 13.22 -37.37
C LEU A 9 -14.80 13.11 -35.90
N THR A 10 -15.46 12.01 -35.53
CA THR A 10 -15.58 11.55 -34.14
C THR A 10 -14.21 11.11 -33.64
N SER A 11 -13.52 11.99 -32.91
CA SER A 11 -12.32 11.65 -32.15
C SER A 11 -12.71 10.77 -30.96
N LEU A 12 -12.71 9.44 -31.13
CA LEU A 12 -12.76 8.54 -29.98
C LEU A 12 -11.48 8.74 -29.16
N ALA A 13 -11.63 9.38 -28.00
CA ALA A 13 -10.58 9.51 -27.02
C ALA A 13 -10.04 8.12 -26.67
N LEU A 14 -8.73 7.92 -26.83
CA LEU A 14 -8.05 6.72 -26.37
C LEU A 14 -8.21 6.61 -24.85
N ALA A 15 -9.12 5.76 -24.40
CA ALA A 15 -9.02 5.18 -23.08
C ALA A 15 -7.74 4.35 -23.06
N ALA A 16 -6.64 4.96 -22.60
CA ALA A 16 -5.40 4.25 -22.34
C ALA A 16 -5.72 3.14 -21.33
N CYS A 17 -5.66 1.88 -21.78
CA CYS A 17 -5.77 0.72 -20.90
C CYS A 17 -4.55 0.70 -19.97
N GLU A 18 -4.64 1.41 -18.87
CA GLU A 18 -3.65 1.35 -17.82
C GLU A 18 -3.82 0.04 -17.05
N LYS A 19 -2.72 -0.72 -16.94
CA LYS A 19 -2.73 -2.02 -16.27
C LYS A 19 -3.08 -1.82 -14.79
N PRO A 20 -4.01 -2.61 -14.21
CA PRO A 20 -4.37 -2.45 -12.81
C PRO A 20 -3.15 -2.59 -11.90
N LEU A 21 -3.05 -1.71 -10.90
CA LEU A 21 -2.03 -1.83 -9.85
C LEU A 21 -2.22 -3.15 -9.11
N THR A 22 -1.16 -3.95 -9.06
CA THR A 22 -1.15 -5.26 -8.40
C THR A 22 -0.17 -5.25 -7.23
N ALA A 23 -0.57 -5.86 -6.13
CA ALA A 23 0.30 -6.05 -4.97
C ALA A 23 1.24 -7.24 -5.25
N PRO A 24 2.54 -7.15 -4.91
CA PRO A 24 3.46 -8.27 -5.00
C PRO A 24 2.99 -9.48 -4.18
N ASP A 25 3.18 -10.67 -4.73
CA ASP A 25 2.74 -11.95 -4.17
C ASP A 25 3.87 -12.86 -3.70
N ASN A 26 5.11 -12.36 -3.69
CA ASN A 26 6.27 -13.09 -3.20
C ASN A 26 6.04 -13.61 -1.77
N PRO A 27 6.12 -14.94 -1.54
CA PRO A 27 5.87 -15.53 -0.23
C PRO A 27 6.82 -14.96 0.83
N GLY A 28 6.25 -14.61 1.98
CA GLY A 28 7.02 -14.18 3.15
C GLY A 28 7.74 -12.83 3.04
N VAL A 29 7.51 -12.04 1.98
CA VAL A 29 8.13 -10.71 1.84
C VAL A 29 7.12 -9.61 2.16
N CYS A 30 7.48 -8.73 3.09
CA CYS A 30 6.73 -7.52 3.39
C CYS A 30 7.28 -6.36 2.56
N TRP A 31 6.38 -5.67 1.86
CA TRP A 31 6.72 -4.59 0.93
C TRP A 31 6.17 -3.26 1.43
N ARG A 32 6.92 -2.18 1.22
CA ARG A 32 6.39 -0.81 1.26
C ARG A 32 6.22 -0.30 -0.16
N MET A 33 5.14 0.43 -0.40
CA MET A 33 4.95 1.18 -1.63
C MET A 33 5.64 2.54 -1.50
N ALA A 34 6.45 2.88 -2.48
CA ALA A 34 7.09 4.17 -2.65
C ALA A 34 6.71 4.77 -4.01
N GLU A 35 6.95 6.06 -4.18
CA GLU A 35 6.87 6.67 -5.50
C GLU A 35 8.11 6.26 -6.31
N GLY A 36 7.89 5.64 -7.47
CA GLY A 36 8.94 5.29 -8.42
C GLY A 36 9.39 6.52 -9.22
N MET A 37 10.60 6.45 -9.78
CA MET A 37 11.19 7.56 -10.55
C MET A 37 10.41 7.95 -11.80
N ASN A 38 9.51 7.09 -12.26
CA ASN A 38 8.61 7.30 -13.39
C ASN A 38 7.22 7.79 -12.96
N GLY A 39 7.05 8.19 -11.69
CA GLY A 39 5.77 8.59 -11.10
C GLY A 39 4.80 7.43 -10.87
N LYS A 40 5.23 6.17 -11.07
CA LYS A 40 4.41 4.98 -10.82
C LYS A 40 4.74 4.37 -9.45
N PRO A 41 3.77 3.71 -8.79
CA PRO A 41 4.05 3.00 -7.55
C PRO A 41 5.17 1.95 -7.72
N ASP A 42 6.12 1.96 -6.79
CA ASP A 42 7.26 1.05 -6.71
C ASP A 42 7.22 0.31 -5.36
N PHE A 43 7.12 -1.01 -5.39
CA PHE A 43 7.12 -1.82 -4.18
C PHE A 43 8.53 -2.23 -3.81
N ARG A 44 8.99 -1.78 -2.63
CA ARG A 44 10.32 -2.06 -2.10
C ARG A 44 10.23 -3.01 -0.91
N PRO A 45 11.05 -4.08 -0.86
CA PRO A 45 11.03 -5.00 0.26
C PRO A 45 11.54 -4.29 1.51
N ILE A 46 10.88 -4.48 2.65
CA ILE A 46 11.30 -3.94 3.95
C ILE A 46 11.64 -5.03 4.97
N ALA A 47 11.12 -6.24 4.77
CA ALA A 47 11.47 -7.39 5.58
C ALA A 47 11.21 -8.69 4.80
N PRO A 48 12.18 -9.61 4.73
CA PRO A 48 11.95 -11.00 4.35
C PRO A 48 11.44 -11.81 5.57
N ASN A 49 11.08 -13.08 5.33
CA ASN A 49 10.74 -14.07 6.35
C ASN A 49 9.61 -13.63 7.30
N ILE A 50 8.56 -13.05 6.73
CA ILE A 50 7.36 -12.63 7.46
C ILE A 50 6.29 -13.71 7.34
N ASP A 51 5.87 -14.27 8.48
CA ASP A 51 4.94 -15.40 8.50
C ASP A 51 3.49 -15.01 8.17
N THR A 52 3.06 -13.83 8.62
CA THR A 52 1.65 -13.43 8.59
C THR A 52 1.47 -12.02 8.05
N LEU A 53 0.26 -11.75 7.55
CA LEU A 53 -0.13 -10.42 7.11
C LEU A 53 -0.06 -9.41 8.25
N GLU A 54 -0.47 -9.81 9.45
CA GLU A 54 -0.46 -9.02 10.68
C GLU A 54 0.97 -8.58 11.03
N ASN A 55 1.95 -9.48 10.88
CA ASN A 55 3.35 -9.16 11.11
C ASN A 55 3.87 -8.11 10.11
N CYS A 56 3.48 -8.18 8.83
CA CYS A 56 3.81 -7.13 7.86
C CYS A 56 3.11 -5.80 8.20
N ALA A 57 1.84 -5.85 8.60
CA ALA A 57 1.08 -4.69 9.04
C ALA A 57 1.75 -3.97 10.22
N VAL A 58 2.29 -4.71 11.21
CA VAL A 58 3.06 -4.15 12.33
C VAL A 58 4.34 -3.44 11.85
N ARG A 59 5.05 -3.99 10.86
CA ARG A 59 6.24 -3.33 10.29
C ARG A 59 5.88 -2.01 9.61
N LEU A 60 4.80 -1.99 8.85
CA LEU A 60 4.30 -0.79 8.18
C LEU A 60 3.78 0.26 9.18
N GLU A 61 3.15 -0.17 10.28
CA GLU A 61 2.79 0.72 11.41
C GLU A 61 4.02 1.38 12.02
N GLY A 62 5.12 0.63 12.18
CA GLY A 62 6.39 1.20 12.63
C GLY A 62 6.90 2.31 11.70
N LEU A 63 6.84 2.10 10.39
CA LEU A 63 7.20 3.15 9.41
C LEU A 63 6.28 4.36 9.51
N HIS A 64 4.97 4.15 9.63
CA HIS A 64 4.00 5.22 9.83
C HIS A 64 4.29 6.01 11.12
N MET A 65 4.59 5.34 12.23
CA MET A 65 4.92 6.01 13.49
C MET A 65 6.21 6.84 13.41
N VAL A 66 7.22 6.37 12.68
CA VAL A 66 8.50 7.09 12.51
C VAL A 66 8.35 8.28 11.56
N THR A 67 7.60 8.12 10.47
CA THR A 67 7.48 9.15 9.42
C THR A 67 6.34 10.13 9.67
N GLY A 68 5.33 9.74 10.46
CA GLY A 68 4.07 10.46 10.61
C GLY A 68 3.23 10.50 9.33
N GLN A 69 3.57 9.71 8.31
CA GLN A 69 2.89 9.72 7.01
C GLN A 69 2.08 8.43 6.81
N PRO A 70 0.91 8.51 6.15
CA PRO A 70 0.19 7.32 5.72
C PRO A 70 1.11 6.40 4.89
N THR A 71 1.13 5.13 5.25
CA THR A 71 2.01 4.14 4.62
C THR A 71 1.16 3.11 3.90
N THR A 72 1.44 2.88 2.63
CA THR A 72 0.87 1.74 1.89
C THR A 72 1.95 0.68 1.71
N GLY A 73 1.59 -0.57 1.86
CA GLY A 73 2.46 -1.71 1.62
C GLY A 73 1.72 -2.88 1.02
N ALA A 74 2.40 -4.03 0.97
CA ALA A 74 1.82 -5.24 0.44
C ALA A 74 2.41 -6.50 1.08
N PHE A 75 1.60 -7.55 1.11
CA PHE A 75 2.00 -8.89 1.53
C PHE A 75 1.17 -9.94 0.77
N GLN A 76 1.85 -10.88 0.10
CA GLN A 76 1.24 -12.03 -0.60
C GLN A 76 0.00 -11.67 -1.44
N GLY A 77 0.13 -10.67 -2.31
CA GLY A 77 -0.91 -10.26 -3.26
C GLY A 77 -1.97 -9.33 -2.69
N ARG A 78 -1.78 -8.84 -1.46
CA ARG A 78 -2.75 -7.99 -0.76
C ARG A 78 -2.15 -6.65 -0.42
N PHE A 79 -2.93 -5.58 -0.57
CA PHE A 79 -2.54 -4.24 -0.16
C PHE A 79 -2.79 -4.07 1.34
N ILE A 80 -1.86 -3.43 2.02
CA ILE A 80 -1.98 -3.01 3.42
C ILE A 80 -1.92 -1.49 3.45
N TYR A 81 -2.90 -0.86 4.08
CA TYR A 81 -2.98 0.59 4.23
C TYR A 81 -2.89 0.93 5.70
N VAL A 82 -1.98 1.82 6.04
CA VAL A 82 -1.77 2.33 7.39
C VAL A 82 -2.03 3.83 7.37
N THR A 83 -3.04 4.27 8.12
CA THR A 83 -3.40 5.68 8.31
C THR A 83 -3.46 6.01 9.79
N ASP A 84 -3.72 7.26 10.15
CA ASP A 84 -3.89 7.64 11.56
C ASP A 84 -5.07 6.91 12.22
N GLU A 85 -6.09 6.54 11.46
CA GLU A 85 -7.31 5.91 11.94
C GLU A 85 -7.19 4.39 12.09
N GLU A 86 -6.64 3.69 11.09
CA GLU A 86 -6.59 2.23 11.11
C GLU A 86 -5.48 1.60 10.28
N ILE A 87 -5.32 0.29 10.47
CA ILE A 87 -4.58 -0.57 9.55
C ILE A 87 -5.60 -1.47 8.86
N SER A 88 -5.69 -1.39 7.54
CA SER A 88 -6.67 -2.12 6.73
C SER A 88 -6.05 -2.82 5.54
N VAL A 89 -6.76 -3.81 5.00
CA VAL A 89 -6.28 -4.68 3.92
C VAL A 89 -7.31 -4.79 2.82
N ALA A 90 -6.83 -4.86 1.58
CA ALA A 90 -7.65 -5.15 0.40
C ALA A 90 -6.98 -6.22 -0.48
N SER A 91 -7.79 -7.00 -1.20
CA SER A 91 -7.31 -7.92 -2.25
C SER A 91 -6.89 -7.21 -3.54
N GLY A 92 -7.22 -5.92 -3.69
CA GLY A 92 -6.88 -5.10 -4.84
C GLY A 92 -7.02 -3.62 -4.54
N ALA A 93 -6.41 -2.75 -5.35
CA ALA A 93 -6.36 -1.31 -5.07
C ALA A 93 -7.74 -0.63 -4.97
N LYS A 94 -8.76 -1.20 -5.64
CA LYS A 94 -10.16 -0.72 -5.64
C LYS A 94 -11.11 -1.65 -4.89
N ALA A 95 -10.61 -2.69 -4.23
CA ALA A 95 -11.44 -3.64 -3.52
C ALA A 95 -11.87 -3.08 -2.15
N GLN A 96 -12.95 -3.65 -1.60
CA GLN A 96 -13.38 -3.33 -0.24
C GLN A 96 -12.26 -3.66 0.75
N ARG A 97 -12.12 -2.79 1.75
CA ARG A 97 -11.12 -2.94 2.82
C ARG A 97 -11.75 -3.53 4.06
N TYR A 98 -10.96 -4.29 4.81
CA TYR A 98 -11.30 -4.64 6.19
C TYR A 98 -10.13 -4.34 7.12
N ARG A 99 -10.45 -4.10 8.38
CA ARG A 99 -9.50 -3.73 9.43
C ARG A 99 -8.73 -4.95 9.96
N VAL A 100 -7.41 -4.81 10.12
CA VAL A 100 -6.53 -5.88 10.64
C VAL A 100 -6.59 -5.98 12.15
N PHE A 101 -6.53 -4.84 12.85
CA PHE A 101 -6.53 -4.76 14.30
C PHE A 101 -7.66 -3.88 14.79
N THR A 102 -8.38 -4.30 15.83
CA THR A 102 -9.28 -3.38 16.55
C THR A 102 -8.50 -2.17 17.09
N PRO A 103 -9.17 -1.04 17.43
CA PRO A 103 -8.47 0.12 17.99
C PRO A 103 -7.65 -0.23 19.23
N ALA A 104 -8.19 -1.06 20.13
CA ALA A 104 -7.48 -1.51 21.33
C ALA A 104 -6.24 -2.34 20.99
N GLN A 105 -6.35 -3.31 20.07
CA GLN A 105 -5.21 -4.10 19.63
C GLN A 105 -4.13 -3.24 18.96
N ARG A 106 -4.52 -2.27 18.12
CA ARG A 106 -3.58 -1.35 17.49
C ARG A 106 -2.82 -0.53 18.53
N GLN A 107 -3.48 -0.07 19.60
CA GLN A 107 -2.80 0.65 20.67
C GLN A 107 -1.74 -0.22 21.37
N GLU A 108 -2.01 -1.50 21.62
CA GLU A 108 -0.99 -2.42 22.17
C GLU A 108 0.17 -2.64 21.20
N VAL A 109 -0.10 -2.79 19.90
CA VAL A 109 0.95 -2.84 18.86
C VAL A 109 1.82 -1.58 18.90
N ARG A 110 1.22 -0.39 18.93
CA ARG A 110 1.95 0.88 18.97
C ARG A 110 2.80 1.03 20.23
N LYS A 111 2.29 0.62 21.40
CA LYS A 111 3.09 0.58 22.65
C LYS A 111 4.30 -0.33 22.52
N GLY A 112 4.12 -1.51 21.92
CA GLY A 112 5.21 -2.45 21.65
C GLY A 112 6.27 -1.84 20.73
N ILE A 113 5.85 -1.24 19.61
CA ILE A 113 6.74 -0.54 18.68
C ILE A 113 7.47 0.60 19.37
N GLN A 114 6.75 1.46 20.11
CA GLN A 114 7.34 2.59 20.82
C GLN A 114 8.43 2.12 21.80
N THR A 115 8.16 1.06 22.55
CA THR A 115 9.13 0.45 23.48
C THR A 115 10.40 0.00 22.75
N LEU A 116 10.28 -0.56 21.54
CA LEU A 116 11.44 -0.95 20.73
C LEU A 116 12.22 0.26 20.23
N LEU A 117 11.54 1.29 19.73
CA LEU A 117 12.16 2.54 19.26
C LEU A 117 12.90 3.27 20.39
N ASP A 118 12.34 3.30 21.59
CA ASP A 118 12.97 3.94 22.75
C ASP A 118 14.24 3.17 23.19
N ARG A 119 14.22 1.83 23.09
CA ARG A 119 15.41 1.00 23.35
C ARG A 119 16.51 1.24 22.33
N GLU A 120 16.17 1.34 21.04
CA GLU A 120 17.14 1.64 19.97
C GLU A 120 17.81 3.00 20.20
N LYS A 121 17.02 4.04 20.55
CA LYS A 121 17.56 5.36 20.90
C LYS A 121 18.45 5.36 22.14
N ALA A 122 18.20 4.45 23.09
CA ALA A 122 18.91 4.38 24.36
C ALA A 122 20.25 3.64 24.32
N GLY A 123 20.62 3.00 23.19
CA GLY A 123 21.92 2.34 23.07
C GLY A 123 22.00 1.20 22.08
N GLY A 124 21.52 1.41 20.85
CA GLY A 124 22.00 0.64 19.69
C GLY A 124 23.50 0.84 19.44
#